data_AF-A0A3S0WEP4-F1
#
_entry.id   AF-A0A3S0WEP4-F1
#
_cell.length_a   1.000
_cell.length_b   1.000
_cell.length_c   1.000
_cell.angle_alpha   90.00
_cell.angle_beta   90.00
_cell.angle_gamma   90.00
#
_symmetry.space_group_name_H-M   'P 1'
#
loop_
_entity.id
_entity.type
_entity.pdbx_description
1 polymer ?
#
loop_
_entity_poly.entity_id
_entity_poly.type
_entity_poly.pdbx_seq_one_letter_code
_entity_poly.pdbx_strand_id
1 'polypeptide(L)'
;MSKREIDPITGFPMHMVDPGYEVAGPVAATLEKQPRYQDAKGEDWIDEFARTATADEFRGAMRFTIGKYNRRAGKKDALISEIRKMRDYCQRWEDYELALRGDQ
;
A
#
# COMPACT_ATOMS: atom_id res chain seq x y z
N MET A 1 -7.04 30.94 -22.08
CA MET A 1 -6.70 29.53 -21.78
C MET A 1 -6.75 29.35 -20.27
N SER A 2 -7.74 28.62 -19.75
CA SER A 2 -7.83 28.33 -18.30
C SER A 2 -6.74 27.32 -17.95
N LYS A 3 -5.83 27.68 -17.04
CA LYS A 3 -4.84 26.75 -16.49
C LYS A 3 -5.61 25.70 -15.71
N ARG A 4 -5.57 24.43 -16.13
CA ARG A 4 -6.17 23.33 -15.36
C ARG A 4 -5.37 23.22 -14.07
N GLU A 5 -6.01 23.50 -12.94
CA GLU A 5 -5.43 23.35 -11.62
C GLU A 5 -5.34 21.84 -11.31
N ILE A 6 -4.12 21.38 -11.01
CA ILE A 6 -3.78 19.97 -10.81
C ILE A 6 -3.45 19.79 -9.33
N ASP A 7 -3.99 18.73 -8.73
CA ASP A 7 -3.66 18.33 -7.36
C ASP A 7 -2.20 17.85 -7.29
N PRO A 8 -1.34 18.40 -6.41
CA PRO A 8 0.09 18.11 -6.38
C PRO A 8 0.44 16.71 -5.85
N ILE A 9 -0.52 16.01 -5.22
CA ILE A 9 -0.31 14.70 -4.62
C ILE A 9 -0.66 13.60 -5.63
N THR A 10 -1.79 13.76 -6.32
CA THR A 10 -2.37 12.74 -7.20
C THR A 10 -2.12 13.01 -8.68
N GLY A 11 -1.80 14.25 -9.07
CA GLY A 11 -1.61 14.64 -10.46
C GLY A 11 -2.90 14.72 -11.29
N PHE A 12 -4.07 14.60 -10.65
CA PHE A 12 -5.37 14.71 -11.31
C PHE A 12 -5.89 16.16 -11.30
N PRO A 13 -6.73 16.55 -12.30
CA PRO A 13 -7.43 17.83 -12.26
C PRO A 13 -8.34 17.94 -11.03
N MET A 14 -8.32 19.08 -10.33
CA MET A 14 -9.05 19.30 -9.06
C MET A 14 -10.55 18.93 -9.10
N HIS A 15 -11.21 19.07 -10.26
CA HIS A 15 -12.64 18.73 -10.42
C HIS A 15 -12.93 17.21 -10.50
N MET A 16 -11.89 16.38 -10.64
CA MET A 16 -11.99 14.91 -10.60
C MET A 16 -11.58 14.33 -9.25
N VAL A 17 -11.15 15.18 -8.30
CA VAL A 17 -10.94 14.76 -6.91
C VAL A 17 -12.31 14.78 -6.24
N ASP A 18 -12.75 13.64 -5.70
CA ASP A 18 -14.02 13.54 -4.99
C ASP A 18 -14.03 14.54 -3.83
N PRO A 19 -15.08 15.39 -3.65
CA PRO A 19 -15.13 16.43 -2.62
C PRO A 19 -15.08 15.92 -1.17
N GLY A 20 -15.09 14.60 -0.97
CA GLY A 20 -14.94 13.92 0.32
C GLY A 20 -13.68 13.06 0.43
N TYR A 21 -12.74 13.15 -0.51
CA TYR A 21 -11.40 12.58 -0.34
C TYR A 21 -10.58 13.49 0.57
N GLU A 22 -10.98 13.57 1.84
CA GLU A 22 -10.03 13.90 2.88
C GLU A 22 -9.02 12.75 2.89
N VAL A 23 -7.75 13.07 2.65
CA VAL A 23 -6.65 12.18 3.00
C VAL A 23 -6.81 11.94 4.48
N ALA A 24 -7.47 10.83 4.82
CA ALA A 24 -7.70 10.48 6.20
C ALA A 24 -6.34 10.55 6.89
N GLY A 25 -6.21 11.48 7.85
CA GLY A 25 -5.06 11.52 8.75
C GLY A 25 -4.77 10.12 9.27
N PRO A 26 -3.52 9.87 9.70
CA PRO A 26 -2.87 8.56 9.61
C PRO A 26 -3.85 7.46 10.02
N VAL A 27 -4.30 6.66 9.05
CA VAL A 27 -5.07 5.45 9.34
C VAL A 27 -4.08 4.39 9.81
N ALA A 28 -3.41 4.69 10.92
CA ALA A 28 -2.53 3.82 11.68
C ALA A 28 -3.37 2.81 12.45
N ALA A 29 -4.13 2.01 11.71
CA ALA A 29 -4.29 0.61 12.07
C ALA A 29 -3.30 -0.14 11.19
N THR A 30 -2.00 0.02 11.49
CA THR A 30 -1.02 -0.98 11.13
C THR A 30 -1.60 -2.31 11.56
N LEU A 31 -1.92 -3.18 10.61
CA LEU A 31 -2.29 -4.55 10.92
C LEU A 31 -1.12 -5.10 11.72
N GLU A 32 -1.29 -5.28 13.03
CA GLU A 32 -0.23 -5.78 13.89
C GLU A 32 0.30 -7.08 13.28
N LYS A 33 1.58 -7.08 12.94
CA LYS A 33 2.25 -8.26 12.37
C LYS A 33 2.05 -9.40 13.36
N GLN A 34 1.58 -10.56 12.90
CA GLN A 34 1.44 -11.66 13.84
C GLN A 34 2.82 -12.20 14.26
N PRO A 35 3.09 -12.44 15.55
CA PRO A 35 4.42 -12.83 16.03
C PRO A 35 5.01 -14.06 15.33
N ARG A 36 4.16 -15.01 14.91
CA ARG A 36 4.60 -16.22 14.19
C ARG A 36 5.22 -15.97 12.81
N TYR A 37 5.00 -14.78 12.24
CA TYR A 37 5.53 -14.38 10.94
C TYR A 37 6.69 -13.40 11.07
N GLN A 38 7.07 -13.07 12.30
CA GLN A 38 8.18 -12.18 12.59
C GLN A 38 9.42 -13.00 12.96
N ASP A 39 10.57 -12.46 12.61
CA ASP A 39 11.86 -12.92 13.12
C ASP A 39 12.16 -12.31 14.51
N ALA A 40 13.36 -12.57 15.03
CA ALA A 40 13.78 -12.05 16.33
C ALA A 40 13.89 -10.51 16.40
N LYS A 41 13.86 -9.81 15.25
CA LYS A 41 13.92 -8.35 15.13
C LYS A 41 12.54 -7.73 14.89
N GLY A 42 11.49 -8.54 14.81
CA GLY A 42 10.13 -8.09 14.51
C GLY A 42 9.86 -7.89 13.02
N GLU A 43 10.79 -8.34 12.17
CA GLU A 43 10.69 -8.22 10.71
C GLU A 43 9.98 -9.45 10.15
N ASP A 44 9.11 -9.23 9.17
CA ASP A 44 8.53 -10.31 8.41
C ASP A 44 9.21 -10.46 7.04
N TRP A 45 8.80 -11.51 6.33
CA TRP A 45 9.36 -11.82 5.02
C TRP A 45 9.22 -10.69 4.00
N ILE A 46 8.22 -9.82 4.10
CA ILE A 46 8.06 -8.70 3.17
C ILE A 46 9.14 -7.65 3.42
N ASP A 47 9.48 -7.40 4.69
CA ASP A 47 10.56 -6.47 5.05
C ASP A 47 11.92 -7.00 4.55
N GLU A 48 12.18 -8.30 4.73
CA GLU A 48 13.36 -8.96 4.20
C GLU A 48 13.41 -8.88 2.66
N PHE A 49 12.28 -9.15 2.01
CA PHE A 49 12.19 -9.13 0.55
C PHE A 49 12.36 -7.72 -0.01
N ALA A 50 11.86 -6.68 0.67
CA ALA A 50 12.08 -5.29 0.29
C ALA A 50 13.57 -4.91 0.26
N ARG A 51 14.38 -5.46 1.16
CA ARG A 51 15.82 -5.19 1.21
C ARG A 51 16.65 -5.98 0.21
N THR A 52 16.20 -7.19 -0.13
CA THR A 52 17.02 -8.17 -0.86
C THR A 52 16.65 -8.30 -2.33
N ALA A 53 15.40 -8.02 -2.70
CA ALA A 53 14.94 -8.05 -4.08
C ALA A 53 15.29 -6.77 -4.85
N THR A 54 15.29 -6.87 -6.19
CA THR A 54 15.26 -5.67 -7.03
C THR A 54 13.93 -4.94 -6.89
N ALA A 55 13.92 -3.63 -7.19
CA ALA A 55 12.68 -2.83 -7.12
C ALA A 55 11.55 -3.41 -7.99
N ASP A 56 11.86 -3.93 -9.18
CA ASP A 56 10.85 -4.51 -10.06
C ASP A 56 10.27 -5.83 -9.55
N GLU A 57 11.10 -6.65 -8.91
CA GLU A 57 10.64 -7.87 -8.24
C GLU A 57 9.74 -7.53 -7.05
N PHE A 58 10.14 -6.55 -6.23
CA PHE A 58 9.32 -6.11 -5.09
C PHE A 58 7.96 -5.56 -5.56
N ARG A 59 7.96 -4.64 -6.53
CA ARG A 59 6.74 -4.11 -7.17
C ARG A 59 5.88 -5.22 -7.75
N GLY A 60 6.51 -6.22 -8.39
CA GLY A 60 5.84 -7.40 -8.92
C GLY A 60 5.13 -8.22 -7.85
N ALA A 61 5.82 -8.48 -6.73
CA ALA A 61 5.28 -9.22 -5.59
C ALA A 61 4.11 -8.48 -4.93
N MET A 62 4.20 -7.16 -4.78
CA MET A 62 3.12 -6.32 -4.25
C MET A 62 1.88 -6.39 -5.15
N ARG A 63 2.04 -6.14 -6.46
CA ARG A 63 0.94 -6.23 -7.45
C ARG A 63 0.24 -7.59 -7.43
N PHE A 64 1.03 -8.68 -7.47
CA PHE A 64 0.48 -10.03 -7.47
C PHE A 64 -0.29 -10.33 -6.18
N THR A 65 0.26 -9.93 -5.03
CA THR A 65 -0.35 -10.22 -3.73
C THR A 65 -1.62 -9.43 -3.48
N ILE A 66 -1.64 -8.14 -3.85
CA ILE A 66 -2.85 -7.31 -3.82
C ILE A 66 -3.93 -7.92 -4.74
N GLY A 67 -3.56 -8.28 -5.98
CA GLY A 67 -4.48 -8.93 -6.93
C GLY A 67 -5.04 -10.26 -6.41
N LYS A 68 -4.22 -11.07 -5.73
CA LYS A 68 -4.64 -12.32 -5.08
C LYS A 68 -5.73 -12.07 -4.04
N TYR A 69 -5.58 -11.09 -3.16
CA TYR A 69 -6.56 -10.78 -2.12
C TYR A 69 -7.83 -10.13 -2.70
N ASN A 70 -7.69 -9.27 -3.72
CA ASN A 70 -8.83 -8.73 -4.44
C ASN A 70 -9.74 -9.84 -5.01
N ARG A 71 -9.14 -10.87 -5.62
CA ARG A 71 -9.88 -12.01 -6.18
C ARG A 71 -10.56 -12.88 -5.13
N ARG A 72 -10.12 -12.85 -3.87
CA ARG A 72 -10.67 -13.65 -2.76
C ARG A 72 -11.74 -12.91 -1.97
N ALA A 73 -11.72 -11.58 -1.99
CA ALA A 73 -12.57 -10.72 -1.19
C ALA A 73 -14.07 -11.00 -1.40
N GLY A 74 -14.76 -11.36 -0.32
CA GLY A 74 -16.20 -11.67 -0.35
C GLY A 74 -16.54 -12.98 -1.07
N LYS A 75 -15.52 -13.79 -1.42
CA LYS A 75 -15.69 -15.10 -2.06
C LYS A 75 -15.13 -16.20 -1.17
N LYS A 76 -13.81 -16.29 -1.12
CA LYS A 76 -13.09 -17.30 -0.32
C LYS A 76 -12.98 -16.87 1.14
N ASP A 77 -12.72 -15.58 1.34
CA ASP A 77 -12.41 -14.99 2.63
C ASP A 77 -13.30 -13.75 2.85
N ALA A 78 -13.46 -13.33 4.10
CA ALA A 78 -14.31 -12.19 4.46
C ALA A 78 -13.85 -10.89 3.77
N LEU A 79 -14.79 -10.19 3.11
CA LEU A 79 -14.54 -8.99 2.32
C LEU A 79 -13.66 -7.97 3.06
N ILE A 80 -14.06 -7.59 4.28
CA ILE A 80 -13.33 -6.58 5.07
C ILE A 80 -11.92 -7.05 5.46
N SER A 81 -11.74 -8.33 5.76
CA SER A 81 -10.43 -8.90 6.08
C SER A 81 -9.48 -8.81 4.88
N GLU A 82 -9.96 -9.18 3.69
CA GLU A 82 -9.16 -9.10 2.46
C GLU A 82 -8.84 -7.66 2.07
N ILE A 83 -9.79 -6.72 2.26
CA ILE A 83 -9.55 -5.28 2.05
C ILE A 83 -8.46 -4.76 3.00
N ARG A 84 -8.48 -5.15 4.28
CA ARG A 84 -7.44 -4.76 5.24
C ARG A 84 -6.07 -5.30 4.83
N LYS A 85 -5.99 -6.54 4.36
CA LYS A 85 -4.73 -7.09 3.81
C LYS A 85 -4.27 -6.28 2.59
N MET A 86 -5.14 -6.00 1.62
CA MET A 86 -4.75 -5.16 0.47
C MET A 86 -4.20 -3.80 0.91
N ARG A 87 -4.84 -3.15 1.90
CA ARG A 87 -4.36 -1.88 2.47
C ARG A 87 -2.95 -1.99 3.03
N ASP A 88 -2.64 -3.02 3.82
CA ASP A 88 -1.29 -3.24 4.38
C ASP A 88 -0.24 -3.39 3.27
N TYR A 89 -0.52 -4.17 2.22
CA TYR A 89 0.39 -4.31 1.09
C TYR A 89 0.53 -3.02 0.25
N CYS A 90 -0.53 -2.22 0.13
CA CYS A 90 -0.43 -0.90 -0.50
C CYS A 90 0.46 0.04 0.32
N GLN A 91 0.28 0.08 1.65
CA GLN A 91 1.09 0.94 2.53
C GLN A 91 2.57 0.56 2.45
N ARG A 92 2.90 -0.73 2.55
CA ARG A 92 4.29 -1.19 2.45
C ARG A 92 4.93 -0.88 1.11
N TRP A 93 4.14 -0.90 0.03
CA TRP A 93 4.62 -0.51 -1.27
C TRP A 93 4.87 1.00 -1.34
N GLU A 94 3.95 1.82 -0.85
CA GLU A 94 4.15 3.26 -0.75
C GLU A 94 5.41 3.61 0.06
N ASP A 95 5.55 3.04 1.26
CA ASP A 95 6.71 3.25 2.14
C ASP A 95 8.03 2.89 1.44
N TYR A 96 8.04 1.80 0.66
CA TYR A 96 9.18 1.37 -0.13
C TYR A 96 9.54 2.39 -1.22
N GLU A 97 8.56 2.90 -1.97
CA GLU A 97 8.83 3.90 -3.02
C GLU A 97 9.25 5.25 -2.45
N LEU A 98 8.70 5.66 -1.30
CA LEU A 98 9.14 6.87 -0.57
C LEU A 98 10.58 6.75 -0.10
N ALA A 99 10.95 5.60 0.49
CA ALA A 99 12.32 5.32 0.90
C ALA A 99 13.31 5.36 -0.29
N LEU A 100 12.90 4.87 -1.47
CA LEU A 100 13.72 4.94 -2.68
C LEU A 100 13.92 6.36 -3.22
N ARG A 101 12.96 7.26 -3.01
CA ARG A 101 13.07 8.67 -3.42
C ARG A 101 13.94 9.50 -2.47
N GLY A 102 14.18 9.00 -1.25
CA GLY A 102 14.87 9.73 -0.19
C GLY A 102 13.96 10.70 0.57
N ASP A 103 12.63 10.53 0.48
CA ASP A 103 11.62 11.42 1.08
C ASP A 103 11.21 10.97 2.51
N GLN A 104 12.15 10.43 3.30
CA GLN A 104 11.91 9.98 4.68
C GLN A 104 12.59 10.87 5.72
#